data_AF-A0A957KV44-F1
#
_entry.id   AF-A0A957KV44-F1
#
_cell.length_a   1.000
_cell.length_b   1.000
_cell.length_c   1.000
_cell.angle_alpha   90.00
_cell.angle_beta   90.00
_cell.angle_gamma   90.00
#
_symmetry.space_group_name_H-M   'P 1'
#
loop_
_entity.id
_entity.type
_entity.pdbx_description
1 polymer ?
#
loop_
_entity_poly.entity_id
_entity_poly.type
_entity_poly.pdbx_seq_one_letter_code
_entity_poly.pdbx_strand_id
1 'polypeptide(L)'
;AHALDAKMFATKLYLIGGASVPLLALLFTARYTGRDRWLTRPVRIALWAMVGIEVFLVFTNDWHALYWNDIALTSDAADARVIFGHSALNHVLAIYTYGLTAASIVLLSVNALRAPAIY
;
A
#
# COMPACT_ATOMS: atom_id res chain seq x y z
N ALA A 1 -17.22 -15.97 -15.60
CA ALA A 1 -17.53 -15.86 -14.16
C ALA A 1 -16.35 -16.31 -13.29
N HIS A 2 -16.07 -17.62 -13.14
CA HIS A 2 -15.05 -18.13 -12.20
C HIS A 2 -13.63 -17.52 -12.33
N ALA A 3 -13.17 -17.23 -13.55
CA ALA A 3 -11.85 -16.63 -13.76
C ALA A 3 -11.77 -15.16 -13.28
N LEU A 4 -12.88 -14.42 -13.33
CA LEU A 4 -12.94 -13.03 -12.85
C LEU A 4 -12.89 -13.00 -11.33
N ASP A 5 -13.71 -13.82 -10.66
CA ASP A 5 -13.77 -13.89 -9.21
C ASP A 5 -12.41 -14.28 -8.61
N ALA A 6 -11.72 -15.23 -9.25
CA ALA A 6 -10.37 -15.61 -8.86
C ALA A 6 -9.36 -14.46 -9.01
N LYS A 7 -9.41 -13.71 -10.13
CA LYS A 7 -8.56 -12.52 -10.34
C LYS A 7 -8.85 -11.42 -9.32
N MET A 8 -10.11 -11.19 -8.99
CA MET A 8 -10.54 -10.21 -7.99
C MET A 8 -10.08 -10.61 -6.59
N PHE A 9 -10.26 -11.87 -6.20
CA PHE A 9 -9.78 -12.39 -4.93
C PHE A 9 -8.25 -12.28 -4.80
N ALA A 10 -7.51 -12.68 -5.84
CA ALA A 10 -6.06 -12.52 -5.88
C ALA A 10 -5.62 -11.05 -5.77
N THR A 11 -6.37 -10.13 -6.39
CA THR A 11 -6.11 -8.68 -6.29
C THR A 11 -6.36 -8.16 -4.88
N LYS A 12 -7.48 -8.55 -4.24
CA LYS A 12 -7.78 -8.19 -2.84
C LYS A 12 -6.68 -8.71 -1.90
N LEU A 13 -6.16 -9.93 -2.14
CA LEU A 13 -5.07 -10.51 -1.36
C LEU A 13 -3.73 -9.77 -1.58
N TYR A 14 -3.41 -9.44 -2.84
CA TYR A 14 -2.21 -8.67 -3.19
C TYR A 14 -2.17 -7.32 -2.46
N LEU A 15 -3.32 -6.64 -2.33
CA LEU A 15 -3.41 -5.35 -1.67
C LEU A 15 -3.09 -5.39 -0.17
N ILE A 16 -3.20 -6.54 0.50
CA ILE A 16 -2.70 -6.68 1.88
C ILE A 16 -1.18 -6.43 1.90
N GLY A 17 -0.45 -7.02 0.95
CA GLY A 17 0.97 -6.76 0.76
C GLY A 17 1.23 -5.34 0.28
N GLY A 18 0.45 -4.87 -0.71
CA GLY A 18 0.57 -3.53 -1.28
C GLY A 18 0.46 -2.40 -0.24
N ALA A 19 -0.45 -2.52 0.72
CA ALA A 19 -0.64 -1.53 1.78
C ALA A 19 0.37 -1.70 2.94
N SER A 20 0.71 -2.94 3.32
CA SER A 20 1.57 -3.20 4.48
C SER A 20 3.07 -3.05 4.20
N VAL A 21 3.55 -3.39 3.00
CA VAL A 21 4.98 -3.34 2.65
C VAL A 21 5.58 -1.93 2.76
N PRO A 22 4.95 -0.87 2.23
CA PRO A 22 5.46 0.50 2.39
C PRO A 22 5.59 0.93 3.85
N LEU A 23 4.61 0.56 4.69
CA LEU A 23 4.67 0.82 6.13
C LEU A 23 5.83 0.06 6.77
N LEU A 24 5.94 -1.25 6.52
CA LEU A 24 7.03 -2.06 7.06
C LEU A 24 8.40 -1.55 6.63
N ALA A 25 8.54 -1.09 5.37
CA ALA A 25 9.76 -0.47 4.87
C ALA A 25 10.10 0.81 5.64
N LEU A 26 9.12 1.65 5.96
CA LEU A 26 9.34 2.86 6.76
C LEU A 26 9.75 2.53 8.18
N LEU A 27 9.05 1.59 8.83
CA LEU A 27 9.38 1.13 10.18
C LEU A 27 10.81 0.57 10.23
N PHE A 28 11.17 -0.25 9.23
CA PHE A 28 12.49 -0.84 9.10
C PHE A 28 13.57 0.23 8.90
N THR A 29 13.41 1.11 7.92
CA THR A 29 14.41 2.14 7.60
C THR A 29 14.58 3.16 8.73
N ALA A 30 13.48 3.57 9.38
CA ALA A 30 13.56 4.47 10.53
C ALA A 30 14.36 3.84 11.68
N ARG A 31 14.14 2.55 11.96
CA ARG A 31 14.89 1.83 13.02
C ARG A 31 16.33 1.54 12.63
N TYR A 32 16.56 1.14 11.38
CA TYR A 32 17.89 0.86 10.83
C TYR A 32 18.79 2.11 10.84
N THR A 33 18.22 3.28 10.55
CA THR A 33 18.95 4.56 10.53
C THR A 33 18.98 5.29 11.89
N GLY A 34 18.50 4.64 12.97
CA GLY A 34 18.46 5.20 14.33
C GLY A 34 17.51 6.40 14.49
N ARG A 35 16.56 6.58 13.56
CA ARG A 35 15.59 7.69 13.51
C ARG A 35 14.20 7.27 13.96
N ASP A 36 14.09 6.34 14.89
CA ASP A 36 12.81 5.78 15.35
C ASP A 36 12.19 6.47 16.57
N ARG A 37 12.84 7.53 17.10
CA ARG A 37 12.35 8.27 18.29
C ARG A 37 10.94 8.84 18.13
N TRP A 38 10.53 9.19 16.92
CA TRP A 38 9.18 9.70 16.63
C TRP A 38 8.14 8.58 16.47
N LEU A 39 8.56 7.32 16.25
CA LEU A 39 7.68 6.15 16.16
C LEU A 39 7.23 5.68 17.54
N THR A 40 6.57 6.54 18.28
CA THR A 40 5.93 6.18 19.56
C THR A 40 4.81 5.15 19.33
N ARG A 41 4.37 4.47 20.40
CA ARG A 41 3.24 3.52 20.34
C ARG A 41 1.99 4.10 19.62
N PRO A 42 1.48 5.30 19.94
CA PRO A 42 0.30 5.83 19.26
C PRO A 42 0.53 6.08 17.76
N VAL A 43 1.72 6.56 17.37
CA VAL A 43 2.06 6.77 15.95
C VAL A 43 2.05 5.46 15.19
N ARG A 44 2.65 4.39 15.74
CA ARG A 44 2.64 3.08 15.11
C ARG A 44 1.24 2.50 14.96
N ILE A 45 0.39 2.69 15.98
CA ILE A 45 -1.01 2.26 15.91
C ILE A 45 -1.76 3.03 14.82
N ALA A 46 -1.57 4.35 14.72
CA ALA A 46 -2.21 5.16 13.68
C ALA A 46 -1.79 4.74 12.26
N LEU A 47 -0.49 4.50 12.04
CA LEU A 47 0.02 4.04 10.76
C LEU A 47 -0.54 2.67 10.36
N TRP A 48 -0.61 1.74 11.31
CA TRP A 48 -1.23 0.42 11.08
C TRP A 48 -2.74 0.48 10.92
N ALA A 49 -3.41 1.39 11.62
CA ALA A 49 -4.85 1.61 11.48
C ALA A 49 -5.18 2.03 10.04
N MET A 50 -4.35 2.87 9.41
CA MET A 50 -4.55 3.25 8.01
C MET A 50 -4.45 2.04 7.07
N VAL A 51 -3.47 1.16 7.27
CA VAL A 51 -3.33 -0.10 6.51
C VAL A 51 -4.55 -1.01 6.75
N GLY A 52 -5.01 -1.12 7.99
CA GLY A 52 -6.19 -1.91 8.34
C GLY A 52 -7.47 -1.38 7.69
N ILE A 53 -7.64 -0.06 7.64
CA ILE A 53 -8.77 0.62 6.97
C ILE A 53 -8.73 0.35 5.46
N GLU A 54 -7.57 0.48 4.83
CA GLU A 54 -7.42 0.17 3.39
C GLU A 54 -7.80 -1.28 3.08
N VAL A 55 -7.24 -2.24 3.83
CA VAL A 55 -7.58 -3.65 3.65
C VAL A 55 -9.07 -3.89 3.89
N PHE A 56 -9.65 -3.30 4.93
CA PHE A 56 -11.09 -3.42 5.20
C PHE A 56 -11.92 -2.94 4.01
N LEU A 57 -11.65 -1.73 3.51
CA LEU A 57 -12.36 -1.12 2.38
C LEU A 57 -12.24 -1.95 1.08
N VAL A 58 -11.09 -2.56 0.84
CA VAL A 58 -10.86 -3.44 -0.33
C VAL A 58 -11.74 -4.68 -0.27
N PHE A 59 -11.86 -5.29 0.90
CA PHE A 59 -12.68 -6.49 1.09
C PHE A 59 -14.17 -6.18 1.10
N THR A 60 -14.58 -5.05 1.70
CA THR A 60 -15.99 -4.60 1.73
C THR A 60 -16.41 -3.81 0.49
N ASN A 61 -15.53 -3.66 -0.50
CA ASN A 61 -15.78 -2.83 -1.68
C ASN A 61 -17.07 -3.20 -2.42
N ASP A 62 -17.45 -4.48 -2.40
CA ASP A 62 -18.64 -4.98 -3.08
C ASP A 62 -19.95 -4.34 -2.55
N TRP A 63 -19.93 -3.73 -1.35
CA TRP A 63 -21.10 -3.10 -0.73
C TRP A 63 -21.18 -1.59 -0.94
N HIS A 64 -20.04 -0.91 -1.07
CA HIS A 64 -19.98 0.56 -1.03
C HIS A 64 -19.25 1.18 -2.22
N ALA A 65 -18.54 0.39 -3.03
CA ALA A 65 -17.78 0.84 -4.19
C ALA A 65 -16.85 2.04 -3.91
N LEU A 66 -16.30 2.14 -2.68
CA LEU A 66 -15.48 3.30 -2.26
C LEU A 66 -14.02 3.13 -2.65
N TYR A 67 -13.54 1.90 -2.86
CA TYR A 67 -12.17 1.62 -3.27
C TYR A 67 -12.07 1.47 -4.78
N TRP A 68 -12.97 0.71 -5.39
CA TRP A 68 -13.16 0.63 -6.85
C TRP A 68 -14.60 1.00 -7.21
N ASN A 69 -14.75 2.03 -8.05
CA ASN A 69 -16.05 2.52 -8.51
C ASN A 69 -16.62 1.68 -9.67
N ASP A 70 -15.75 1.13 -10.51
CA ASP A 70 -16.13 0.35 -11.69
C ASP A 70 -15.09 -0.76 -11.92
N ILE A 71 -15.55 -1.92 -12.37
CA ILE A 71 -14.71 -3.10 -12.62
C ILE A 71 -15.10 -3.62 -14.01
N ALA A 72 -14.38 -3.17 -15.02
CA ALA A 72 -14.62 -3.56 -16.41
C ALA A 72 -13.58 -4.59 -16.87
N LEU A 73 -13.97 -5.58 -17.67
CA LEU A 73 -13.02 -6.40 -18.41
C LEU A 73 -12.74 -5.76 -19.77
N THR A 74 -11.48 -5.79 -20.20
CA THR A 74 -11.11 -5.29 -21.54
C THR A 74 -11.65 -6.17 -22.69
N SER A 75 -12.02 -7.43 -22.40
CA SER A 75 -12.60 -8.39 -23.35
C SER A 75 -13.21 -9.60 -22.61
N ASP A 76 -13.96 -10.45 -23.30
CA ASP A 76 -14.48 -11.74 -22.76
C ASP A 76 -13.46 -12.90 -22.81
N ALA A 77 -12.24 -12.64 -23.26
CA ALA A 77 -11.19 -13.65 -23.38
C ALA A 77 -10.53 -13.95 -22.02
N ALA A 78 -9.93 -15.14 -21.87
CA ALA A 78 -9.33 -15.57 -20.60
C ALA A 78 -8.12 -14.70 -20.15
N ASP A 79 -7.44 -14.07 -21.12
CA ASP A 79 -6.34 -13.13 -20.95
C ASP A 79 -6.80 -11.69 -20.68
N ALA A 80 -8.12 -11.44 -20.64
CA ALA A 80 -8.67 -10.12 -20.39
C ALA A 80 -8.13 -9.52 -19.08
N ARG A 81 -7.65 -8.28 -19.20
CA ARG A 81 -7.24 -7.44 -18.08
C ARG A 81 -8.47 -6.85 -17.40
N VAL A 82 -8.40 -6.81 -16.07
CA VAL A 82 -9.37 -6.11 -15.23
C VAL A 82 -8.97 -4.63 -15.20
N ILE A 83 -9.88 -3.76 -15.59
CA ILE A 83 -9.74 -2.31 -15.55
C ILE A 83 -10.49 -1.84 -14.31
N PHE A 84 -9.75 -1.27 -13.37
CA PHE A 84 -10.31 -0.73 -12.14
C PHE A 84 -10.56 0.77 -12.31
N GLY A 85 -11.81 1.18 -12.13
CA GLY A 85 -12.20 2.58 -11.94
C GLY A 85 -11.73 3.06 -10.57
N HIS A 86 -10.68 3.89 -10.56
CA HIS A 86 -10.08 4.38 -9.32
C HIS A 86 -10.95 5.48 -8.70
N SER A 87 -11.34 5.30 -7.44
CA SER A 87 -12.08 6.30 -6.67
C SER A 87 -11.14 7.39 -6.12
N ALA A 88 -11.71 8.51 -5.65
CA ALA A 88 -10.93 9.54 -4.95
C ALA A 88 -10.24 9.00 -3.69
N LEU A 89 -10.90 8.07 -2.97
CA LEU A 89 -10.34 7.44 -1.77
C LEU A 89 -9.13 6.56 -2.11
N ASN A 90 -9.20 5.83 -3.22
CA ASN A 90 -8.06 5.06 -3.72
C ASN A 90 -6.84 5.96 -3.96
N HIS A 91 -7.02 7.13 -4.59
CA HIS A 91 -5.91 8.07 -4.81
C HIS A 91 -5.33 8.60 -3.49
N VAL A 92 -6.16 8.87 -2.49
CA VAL A 92 -5.68 9.29 -1.16
C VAL A 92 -4.83 8.19 -0.50
N LEU A 93 -5.30 6.94 -0.55
CA LEU A 93 -4.57 5.79 -0.02
C LEU A 93 -3.28 5.52 -0.81
N ALA A 94 -3.30 5.72 -2.12
CA ALA A 94 -2.12 5.65 -2.98
C ALA A 94 -1.09 6.73 -2.62
N ILE A 95 -1.52 7.99 -2.43
CA ILE A 95 -0.62 9.07 -1.98
C ILE A 95 0.00 8.73 -0.63
N TYR A 96 -0.79 8.18 0.29
CA TYR A 96 -0.28 7.73 1.59
C TYR A 96 0.80 6.65 1.43
N THR A 97 0.52 5.56 0.71
CA THR A 97 1.47 4.45 0.51
C THR A 97 2.73 4.90 -0.22
N TYR A 98 2.61 5.70 -1.30
CA TYR A 98 3.77 6.28 -1.98
C TYR A 98 4.56 7.25 -1.09
N GLY A 99 3.89 8.00 -0.21
CA GLY A 99 4.54 8.85 0.79
C GLY A 99 5.40 8.04 1.76
N LEU A 100 4.90 6.90 2.25
CA LEU A 100 5.67 5.98 3.10
C LEU A 100 6.89 5.41 2.36
N THR A 101 6.73 4.99 1.12
CA THR A 101 7.83 4.49 0.28
C THR A 101 8.89 5.58 0.04
N ALA A 102 8.46 6.78 -0.35
CA ALA A 102 9.38 7.90 -0.58
C ALA A 102 10.14 8.27 0.70
N ALA A 103 9.47 8.35 1.85
CA ALA A 103 10.12 8.61 3.14
C ALA A 103 11.15 7.52 3.48
N SER A 104 10.83 6.25 3.23
CA SER A 104 11.75 5.12 3.44
C SER A 104 13.02 5.25 2.60
N ILE A 105 12.85 5.59 1.30
CA ILE A 105 13.97 5.80 0.37
C ILE A 105 14.82 6.98 0.84
N VAL A 106 14.21 8.12 1.15
CA VAL A 106 14.93 9.32 1.60
C VAL A 106 15.72 9.04 2.87
N LEU A 107 15.14 8.36 3.87
CA LEU A 107 15.85 8.00 5.10
C LEU A 107 17.07 7.13 4.81
N LEU A 108 16.91 6.12 3.95
CA LEU A 108 17.99 5.21 3.58
C LEU A 108 19.10 5.94 2.80
N SER A 109 18.73 6.74 1.79
CA SER A 109 19.67 7.51 0.97
C SER A 109 20.44 8.54 1.80
N VAL A 110 19.77 9.30 2.67
CA VAL A 110 20.42 10.27 3.55
C VAL A 110 21.39 9.58 4.51
N ASN A 111 21.04 8.40 5.02
CA ASN A 111 21.94 7.63 5.87
C ASN A 111 23.15 7.10 5.09
N ALA A 112 22.95 6.59 3.88
CA ALA A 112 24.03 6.10 3.02
C ALA A 112 25.01 7.22 2.63
N LEU A 113 24.52 8.41 2.31
CA LEU A 113 25.36 9.56 1.95
C LEU A 113 26.12 10.17 3.14
N ARG A 114 25.62 9.98 4.36
CA ARG A 114 26.26 10.47 5.60
C ARG A 114 27.15 9.44 6.27
N ALA A 115 27.06 8.17 5.86
CA ALA A 115 27.97 7.15 6.35
C ALA A 115 29.38 7.53 5.88
N PRO A 116 30.38 7.61 6.80
CA PRO A 116 31.76 7.79 6.37
C PRO A 116 32.09 6.66 5.41
N ALA A 117 32.72 6.98 4.28
CA ALA A 117 33.22 5.97 3.36
C ALA A 117 34.18 5.10 4.18
N ILE A 118 33.75 3.91 4.55
CA ILE A 118 34.63 2.91 5.15
C ILE A 118 35.46 2.38 3.99
N TYR A 119 36.49 3.15 3.63
CA TYR A 119 37.62 2.74 2.82
C TYR A 119 38.88 3.40 3.39
#